data_AF-A0A846H395-F1
#
_entry.id   AF-A0A846H395-F1
#
_cell.length_a   1.000
_cell.length_b   1.000
_cell.length_c   1.000
_cell.angle_alpha   90.00
_cell.angle_beta   90.00
_cell.angle_gamma   90.00
#
_symmetry.space_group_name_H-M   'P 1'
#
loop_
_entity.id
_entity.type
_entity.pdbx_description
1 polymer ?
#
loop_
_entity_poly.entity_id
_entity_poly.type
_entity_poly.pdbx_seq_one_letter_code
_entity_poly.pdbx_strand_id
1 'polypeptide(L)' 'MKISIITATYNRPSQLSAMARSARALAIALPSILNQIDNQFEWIIVNDGGDPETREISAQLQTS' A
#
# COMPACT_ATOMS: atom_id res chain seq x y z
N MET A 1 -3.06 -1.57 22.24
CA MET A 1 -2.40 -0.28 21.95
C MET A 1 -2.51 -0.08 20.46
N LYS A 2 -3.00 1.06 19.97
CA LYS A 2 -3.14 1.27 18.53
C LYS A 2 -1.76 1.54 17.91
N ILE A 3 -1.35 0.75 16.92
CA ILE A 3 -0.06 0.89 16.21
C ILE A 3 -0.28 1.77 14.98
N SER A 4 0.65 2.69 14.69
CA SER A 4 0.63 3.48 13.45
C SER A 4 1.72 2.98 12.51
N ILE A 5 1.32 2.49 11.34
CA ILE A 5 2.22 2.03 10.28
C ILE A 5 2.26 3.13 9.22
N ILE A 6 3.45 3.64 8.90
CA ILE A 6 3.63 4.72 7.92
C ILE A 6 4.54 4.20 6.80
N THR A 7 4.05 4.25 5.57
CA THR A 7 4.79 3.79 4.38
C THR A 7 4.89 4.93 3.36
N ALA A 8 6.11 5.38 3.07
CA ALA A 8 6.36 6.30 1.97
C ALA A 8 6.60 5.51 0.67
N THR A 9 6.07 5.99 -0.45
CA THR A 9 6.23 5.38 -1.77
C THR A 9 6.40 6.43 -2.86
N TYR A 10 7.18 6.10 -3.90
CA TYR A 10 7.46 6.95 -5.07
C TYR A 10 7.77 6.10 -6.30
N ASN A 11 6.92 6.13 -7.32
CA ASN A 11 7.12 5.36 -8.58
C ASN A 11 7.43 3.87 -8.33
N ARG A 12 6.67 3.25 -7.42
CA ARG A 12 6.75 1.82 -7.07
C ARG A 12 5.37 1.15 -7.11
N PRO A 13 4.56 1.33 -8.17
CA PRO A 13 3.21 0.77 -8.23
C PRO A 13 3.23 -0.76 -8.11
N SER A 14 4.25 -1.39 -8.68
CA SER A 14 4.44 -2.83 -8.64
C SER A 14 4.65 -3.40 -7.23
N GLN A 15 5.16 -2.62 -6.26
CA GLN A 15 5.39 -3.07 -4.88
C GLN A 15 4.19 -2.81 -3.95
N LEU A 16 3.23 -1.97 -4.38
CA LEU A 16 2.13 -1.46 -3.55
C LEU A 16 0.84 -2.28 -3.69
N SER A 17 0.50 -2.81 -4.88
CA SER A 17 -0.77 -3.55 -5.06
C SER A 17 -0.76 -4.56 -6.19
N ALA A 18 -1.45 -5.68 -5.90
CA ALA A 18 -2.26 -6.59 -6.72
C ALA A 18 -2.60 -6.27 -8.19
N MET A 19 -2.75 -5.00 -8.54
CA MET A 19 -3.55 -4.57 -9.69
C MET A 19 -2.79 -3.66 -10.66
N ALA A 20 -1.51 -3.38 -10.40
CA ALA A 20 -0.64 -2.65 -11.32
C ALA A 20 -0.32 -3.47 -12.59
N ARG A 21 -0.39 -2.86 -13.79
CA ARG A 21 -0.14 -3.51 -15.09
C ARG A 21 1.32 -3.93 -15.29
N SER A 22 2.23 -3.48 -14.43
CA SER A 22 3.64 -3.89 -14.35
C SER A 22 3.86 -4.97 -13.27
N ALA A 23 3.09 -6.05 -13.34
CA ALA A 23 2.95 -7.05 -12.30
C ALA A 23 4.09 -8.08 -12.20
N ARG A 24 5.21 -7.68 -11.59
CA ARG A 24 6.18 -8.67 -11.06
C ARG A 24 6.61 -8.45 -9.60
N ALA A 25 6.23 -7.35 -8.95
CA ALA A 25 6.54 -7.10 -7.53
C ALA A 25 5.28 -7.10 -6.61
N LEU A 26 4.17 -7.60 -7.16
CA LEU A 26 2.77 -7.41 -6.75
C LEU A 26 2.34 -8.15 -5.47
N ALA A 27 3.24 -8.66 -4.62
CA ALA A 27 2.87 -9.72 -3.66
C ALA A 27 3.34 -9.55 -2.19
N ILE A 28 3.99 -8.44 -1.82
CA ILE A 28 4.72 -8.39 -0.53
C ILE A 28 4.12 -7.41 0.48
N ALA A 29 4.11 -6.11 0.21
CA ALA A 29 3.80 -5.11 1.25
C ALA A 29 2.32 -5.17 1.68
N LEU A 30 1.38 -5.02 0.74
CA LEU A 30 -0.06 -5.00 1.06
C LEU A 30 -0.55 -6.26 1.79
N PRO A 31 -0.27 -7.50 1.31
CA PRO A 31 -0.70 -8.70 2.02
C PRO A 31 0.02 -8.87 3.36
N SER A 32 1.27 -8.41 3.51
CA SER A 32 1.99 -8.52 4.78
C SER A 32 1.39 -7.66 5.87
N ILE A 33 0.89 -6.46 5.53
CA ILE A 33 0.28 -5.54 6.51
C ILE A 33 -1.18 -5.92 6.79
N LEU A 34 -1.95 -6.30 5.77
CA LEU A 34 -3.36 -6.69 5.98
C LEU A 34 -3.51 -8.03 6.70
N ASN A 35 -2.53 -8.93 6.61
CA ASN A 35 -2.56 -10.24 7.28
C ASN A 35 -1.81 -10.26 8.63
N GLN A 36 -1.59 -9.10 9.26
CA GLN A 36 -1.03 -9.06 10.61
C GLN A 36 -1.98 -9.78 11.59
N ILE A 37 -1.41 -10.45 12.60
CA ILE A 37 -2.20 -11.09 13.67
C ILE A 37 -2.84 -10.00 14.56
N ASP A 38 -2.14 -8.89 14.74
CA ASP A 38 -2.66 -7.71 15.42
C ASP A 38 -3.35 -6.77 14.42
N ASN A 39 -4.65 -6.58 14.58
CA ASN A 39 -5.49 -5.73 13.73
C ASN A 39 -5.72 -4.33 14.32
N GLN A 40 -5.11 -4.01 15.46
CA GLN A 40 -5.26 -2.70 16.09
C GLN A 40 -4.25 -1.70 15.53
N PHE A 41 -4.31 -1.45 14.22
CA PHE A 41 -3.43 -0.47 13.58
C PHE A 41 -4.16 0.51 12.67
N GLU A 42 -3.51 1.65 12.43
CA GLU A 42 -3.79 2.50 11.27
C GLU A 42 -2.62 2.41 10.29
N TRP A 43 -2.93 2.43 9.01
CA TRP A 43 -1.91 2.42 7.97
C TRP A 43 -2.02 3.69 7.11
N ILE A 44 -0.93 4.46 7.12
CA ILE A 44 -0.81 5.71 6.38
C ILE A 44 0.16 5.49 5.22
N ILE A 45 -0.33 5.64 4.00
CA ILE A 45 0.48 5.56 2.78
C ILE A 45 0.74 6.97 2.29
N VAL A 46 2.00 7.39 2.27
CA VAL A 46 2.44 8.69 1.77
C VAL A 46 2.98 8.50 0.36
N ASN A 47 2.22 8.93 -0.64
CA ASN A 47 2.67 8.95 -2.03
C ASN A 47 3.40 10.29 -2.32
N ASP A 48 4.71 10.22 -2.55
CA ASP A 48 5.59 11.39 -2.75
C ASP A 48 5.52 11.94 -4.20
N GLY A 49 4.30 12.11 -4.72
CA GLY A 49 4.09 12.55 -6.10
C GLY A 49 4.43 11.51 -7.17
N GLY A 50 4.33 10.22 -6.83
CA GLY A 50 4.52 9.11 -7.76
C GLY A 50 3.48 9.06 -8.87
N ASP A 51 3.75 8.21 -9.86
CA ASP A 51 2.95 8.02 -11.07
C ASP A 51 1.42 7.83 -10.82
N PRO A 52 0.58 8.11 -11.84
CA PRO A 52 -0.87 7.96 -11.73
C PRO A 52 -1.31 6.57 -11.23
N GLU A 53 -0.57 5.52 -11.56
CA GLU A 53 -0.86 4.13 -11.14
C GLU A 53 -0.71 3.96 -9.62
N THR A 54 0.36 4.50 -9.03
CA THR A 54 0.60 4.49 -7.57
C THR A 54 -0.50 5.26 -6.83
N ARG A 55 -0.99 6.35 -7.42
CA ARG A 55 -2.10 7.15 -6.87
C ARG A 55 -3.42 6.40 -6.92
N GLU A 56 -3.74 5.75 -8.05
CA GLU A 56 -4.97 4.95 -8.21
C GLU A 56 -5.03 3.79 -7.21
N ILE A 57 -3.91 3.08 -7.04
CA ILE A 57 -3.79 2.01 -6.04
C ILE A 57 -4.03 2.55 -4.62
N SER A 58 -3.38 3.66 -4.26
CA SER A 58 -3.54 4.25 -2.93
C SER A 58 -4.98 4.65 -2.64
N ALA A 59 -5.71 5.14 -3.65
CA ALA A 59 -7.12 5.50 -3.52
C ALA A 59 -8.04 4.29 -3.29
N GLN A 60 -7.77 3.14 -3.93
CA GLN A 60 -8.56 1.92 -3.73
C GLN A 60 -8.46 1.37 -2.30
N LEU A 61 -7.33 1.63 -1.62
CA LEU A 61 -7.08 1.19 -0.25
C LEU A 61 -7.75 2.06 0.82
N GLN A 62 -8.30 3.22 0.46
CA GLN A 62 -8.98 4.13 1.39
C GLN A 62 -10.43 3.73 1.69
N THR A 63 -10.97 2.70 1.04
CA THR A 63 -12.34 2.22 1.25
C THR A 63 -12.35 0.86 1.95
N SER A 64 -12.50 0.86 3.28
CA SER A 64 -13.01 -0.25 4.09
C SER A 64 -13.57 0.31 5.41
#